data_AF-A0A926TTJ2-F1
#
_entry.id   AF-A0A926TTJ2-F1
#
_cell.length_a   1.000
_cell.length_b   1.000
_cell.length_c   1.000
_cell.angle_alpha   90.00
_cell.angle_beta   90.00
_cell.angle_gamma   90.00
#
_symmetry.space_group_name_H-M   'P 1'
#
loop_
_entity.id
_entity.type
_entity.pdbx_description
1 polymer ?
#
loop_
_entity_poly.entity_id
_entity_poly.type
_entity_poly.pdbx_seq_one_letter_code
_entity_poly.pdbx_strand_id
1 'polypeptide(L)'
;MRFQDLQQQHQQLTAAITQLQSAGAASAPLSPAASTPTQAVIARGQQLQAFEQERQQVAAALAHITTLAQQHGLLLPPQKSHDCAVQHSSDSNEWYTLPFWVDKARALMGGIDVDPASSVEAQSWIQAQTYYTQAENGLQQSWFGRLWLNPPYGKRNHAKKTYGATVWVQRAIAEYQAGHITQAVLWLRASGNAGIRALEQGGFPRVTLGRIPHAPPGANGVPQKAVGHDTVVWYLGPQTERFQALFVPPVSGPRGV
;
A
#
# COMPACT_ATOMS: atom_id res chain seq x y z
N MET A 1 7.04 2.44 -41.03
CA MET A 1 7.00 3.68 -40.22
C MET A 1 8.09 4.60 -40.72
N ARG A 2 7.73 5.79 -41.21
CA ARG A 2 8.65 6.67 -41.94
C ARG A 2 9.47 7.44 -40.91
N PHE A 3 10.77 7.60 -41.17
CA PHE A 3 11.74 8.31 -40.32
C PHE A 3 11.28 9.70 -39.83
N GLN A 4 10.41 10.35 -40.61
CA GLN A 4 9.78 11.63 -40.27
C GLN A 4 8.87 11.56 -39.03
N ASP A 5 8.15 10.44 -38.82
CA ASP A 5 7.25 10.27 -37.69
C ASP A 5 8.04 10.18 -36.37
N LEU A 6 9.18 9.48 -36.40
CA LEU A 6 10.11 9.36 -35.27
C LEU A 6 10.78 10.69 -34.91
N GLN A 7 11.14 11.50 -35.90
CA GLN A 7 11.70 12.84 -35.64
C GLN A 7 10.65 13.76 -35.02
N GLN A 8 9.40 13.69 -35.48
CA GLN A 8 8.32 14.51 -34.94
C GLN A 8 7.97 14.10 -33.50
N GLN A 9 7.96 12.80 -33.22
CA GLN A 9 7.78 12.27 -31.87
C GLN A 9 8.92 12.67 -30.93
N HIS A 10 10.17 12.64 -31.38
CA HIS A 10 11.32 13.08 -30.59
C HIS A 10 11.21 14.57 -30.24
N GLN A 11 10.84 15.40 -31.22
CA GLN A 11 10.68 16.84 -31.03
C GLN A 11 9.57 17.18 -30.02
N GLN A 12 8.46 16.44 -30.05
CA GLN A 12 7.37 16.58 -29.09
C GLN A 12 7.79 16.16 -27.68
N LEU A 13 8.58 15.08 -27.55
CA LEU A 13 9.07 14.61 -26.25
C LEU A 13 10.04 15.62 -25.63
N THR A 14 10.94 16.19 -26.43
CA THR A 14 11.88 17.22 -25.97
C THR A 14 11.15 18.47 -25.49
N ALA A 15 10.12 18.92 -26.21
CA ALA A 15 9.33 20.09 -25.82
C ALA A 15 8.59 19.88 -24.48
N ALA A 16 8.02 18.68 -24.27
CA ALA A 16 7.34 18.34 -23.02
C ALA A 16 8.30 18.32 -21.82
N ILE A 17 9.52 17.81 -22.00
CA ILE A 17 10.56 17.80 -20.95
C ILE A 17 10.98 19.22 -20.59
N THR A 18 11.16 20.11 -21.57
CA THR A 18 11.52 21.51 -21.31
C THR A 18 10.43 22.26 -20.56
N GLN A 19 9.15 22.01 -20.86
CA GLN A 19 8.04 22.62 -20.13
C GLN A 19 8.00 22.18 -18.66
N LEU A 20 8.22 20.89 -18.38
CA LEU A 20 8.29 20.37 -17.00
C LEU A 20 9.45 20.96 -16.21
N GLN A 21 10.59 21.21 -16.85
CA GLN A 21 11.74 21.86 -16.19
C GLN A 21 11.49 23.33 -15.87
N SER A 22 10.72 24.04 -16.71
CA SER A 22 10.35 25.44 -16.45
C SER A 22 9.32 25.62 -15.34
N ALA A 23 8.47 24.62 -15.10
CA ALA A 23 7.46 24.64 -14.04
C ALA A 23 8.06 24.45 -12.63
N GLY A 24 9.23 23.82 -12.52
CA GLY A 24 9.92 23.59 -11.25
C GLY A 24 10.70 24.81 -10.70
N ALA A 25 10.76 25.93 -11.42
CA ALA A 25 11.66 27.06 -11.11
C ALA A 25 10.96 28.29 -10.50
N ALA A 26 9.70 28.20 -10.07
CA ALA A 26 8.98 29.31 -9.45
C ALA A 26 8.68 29.08 -7.96
N SER A 27 9.73 28.93 -7.13
CA SER A 27 9.61 29.10 -5.68
C SER A 27 10.09 30.51 -5.31
N ALA A 28 9.15 31.43 -5.12
CA ALA A 28 9.45 32.74 -4.55
C ALA A 28 9.88 32.58 -3.08
N PRO A 29 10.85 33.37 -2.59
CA PRO A 29 11.29 33.30 -1.20
C PRO A 29 10.20 33.85 -0.26
N LEU A 30 9.89 33.10 0.78
CA LEU A 30 8.96 33.47 1.85
C LEU A 30 9.54 34.63 2.69
N SER A 31 8.81 35.75 2.74
CA SER A 31 9.00 36.80 3.75
C SER A 31 8.51 36.32 5.13
N PRO A 32 9.18 36.70 6.24
CA PRO A 32 8.78 36.27 7.57
C PRO A 32 7.88 37.32 8.23
N ALA A 33 6.58 37.07 8.33
CA ALA A 33 5.75 37.76 9.31
C ALA A 33 4.46 36.98 9.62
N ALA A 34 4.34 36.57 10.89
CA ALA A 34 3.14 36.27 11.67
C ALA A 34 2.09 35.34 11.05
N SER A 35 1.94 34.13 11.60
CA SER A 35 0.74 33.32 11.34
C SER A 35 0.15 32.76 12.62
N THR A 36 -1.06 33.24 12.93
CA THR A 36 -1.98 32.66 13.92
C THR A 36 -2.40 31.24 13.49
N PRO A 37 -2.87 30.38 14.40
CA PRO A 37 -3.23 28.99 14.12
C PRO A 37 -4.20 28.81 12.94
N THR A 38 -5.08 29.78 12.71
CA THR A 38 -6.04 29.79 11.59
C THR A 38 -5.38 29.90 10.22
N GLN A 39 -4.29 30.66 10.09
CA GLN A 39 -3.58 30.80 8.81
C GLN A 39 -2.77 29.53 8.48
N ALA A 40 -2.26 28.82 9.48
CA ALA A 40 -1.57 27.55 9.28
C ALA A 40 -2.51 26.44 8.77
N VAL A 41 -3.77 26.41 9.24
CA VAL A 41 -4.79 25.47 8.76
C VAL A 41 -5.21 25.77 7.32
N ILE A 42 -5.39 27.05 6.99
CA ILE A 42 -5.74 27.48 5.62
C ILE A 42 -4.58 27.19 4.64
N ALA A 43 -3.34 27.51 5.03
CA ALA A 43 -2.15 27.22 4.23
C ALA A 43 -1.99 25.70 4.00
N ARG A 44 -2.25 24.87 5.03
CA ARG A 44 -2.21 23.41 4.90
C ARG A 44 -3.31 22.87 3.99
N GLY A 45 -4.51 23.45 4.04
CA GLY A 45 -5.61 23.11 3.13
C GLY A 45 -5.29 23.44 1.67
N GLN A 46 -4.71 24.61 1.42
CA GLN A 46 -4.28 25.04 0.08
C GLN A 46 -3.13 24.17 -0.46
N GLN A 47 -2.20 23.76 0.40
CA GLN A 47 -1.08 22.89 0.03
C GLN A 47 -1.54 21.46 -0.30
N LEU A 48 -2.57 20.95 0.38
CA LEU A 48 -3.22 19.68 0.04
C LEU A 48 -3.97 19.76 -1.30
N GLN A 49 -4.68 20.86 -1.57
CA GLN A 49 -5.38 21.05 -2.85
C GLN A 49 -4.42 21.16 -4.03
N ALA A 50 -3.31 21.88 -3.89
CA ALA A 50 -2.29 21.98 -4.94
C ALA A 50 -1.67 20.60 -5.24
N PHE A 51 -1.42 19.79 -4.21
CA PHE A 51 -0.91 18.43 -4.37
C PHE A 51 -1.95 17.49 -5.01
N GLU A 52 -3.23 17.62 -4.67
CA GLU A 52 -4.32 16.87 -5.33
C GLU A 52 -4.43 17.21 -6.82
N GLN A 53 -4.27 18.48 -7.19
CA GLN A 53 -4.25 18.91 -8.59
C GLN A 53 -3.05 18.33 -9.34
N GLU A 54 -1.85 18.37 -8.74
CA GLU A 54 -0.65 17.77 -9.32
C GLU A 54 -0.84 16.25 -9.49
N ARG A 55 -1.44 15.57 -8.51
CA ARG A 55 -1.77 14.14 -8.56
C ARG A 55 -2.77 13.81 -9.66
N GLN A 56 -3.80 14.65 -9.85
CA GLN A 56 -4.76 14.50 -10.95
C GLN A 56 -4.08 14.69 -12.31
N GLN A 57 -3.16 15.64 -12.44
CA GLN A 57 -2.38 15.85 -13.66
C GLN A 57 -1.47 14.67 -13.98
N VAL A 58 -0.72 14.15 -13.01
CA VAL A 58 0.16 12.99 -13.21
C VAL A 58 -0.65 11.73 -13.54
N ALA A 59 -1.77 11.48 -12.85
CA ALA A 59 -2.66 10.36 -13.15
C ALA A 59 -3.26 10.45 -14.56
N ALA A 60 -3.71 11.65 -14.98
CA ALA A 60 -4.21 11.88 -16.33
C ALA A 60 -3.12 11.66 -17.39
N ALA A 61 -1.88 12.11 -17.13
CA ALA A 61 -0.75 11.89 -18.02
C ALA A 61 -0.40 10.40 -18.16
N LEU A 62 -0.40 9.64 -17.06
CA LEU A 62 -0.16 8.20 -17.09
C LEU A 62 -1.27 7.44 -17.81
N ALA A 63 -2.53 7.82 -17.62
CA ALA A 63 -3.65 7.24 -18.34
C ALA A 63 -3.53 7.50 -19.86
N HIS A 64 -3.11 8.71 -20.25
CA HIS A 64 -2.88 9.07 -21.65
C HIS A 64 -1.72 8.29 -22.26
N ILE A 65 -0.58 8.18 -21.56
CA ILE A 65 0.59 7.39 -22.01
C ILE A 65 0.20 5.91 -22.16
N THR A 66 -0.56 5.35 -21.22
CA THR A 66 -1.04 3.97 -21.28
C THR A 66 -1.96 3.75 -22.49
N THR A 67 -2.87 4.69 -22.74
CA THR A 67 -3.78 4.65 -23.90
C THR A 67 -3.00 4.72 -25.22
N LEU A 68 -2.03 5.62 -25.33
CA LEU A 68 -1.15 5.74 -26.49
C LEU A 68 -0.33 4.46 -26.71
N ALA A 69 0.25 3.91 -25.65
CA ALA A 69 1.02 2.68 -25.73
C ALA A 69 0.16 1.47 -26.16
N GLN A 70 -1.12 1.42 -25.78
CA GLN A 70 -2.07 0.41 -26.29
C GLN A 70 -2.42 0.63 -27.77
N GLN A 71 -2.68 1.88 -28.19
CA GLN A 71 -2.98 2.22 -29.59
C GLN A 71 -1.81 1.90 -30.54
N HIS A 72 -0.58 2.05 -30.06
CA HIS A 72 0.64 1.76 -30.82
C HIS A 72 1.17 0.32 -30.63
N GLY A 73 0.45 -0.55 -29.91
CA GLY A 73 0.84 -1.95 -29.72
C GLY A 73 2.10 -2.16 -28.87
N LEU A 74 2.49 -1.16 -28.07
CA LEU A 74 3.65 -1.20 -27.15
C LEU A 74 3.29 -1.82 -25.79
N LEU A 75 1.99 -2.04 -25.52
CA LEU A 75 1.47 -2.79 -24.38
C LEU A 75 0.53 -3.89 -24.88
N LEU A 76 0.80 -5.14 -24.49
CA LEU A 76 -0.16 -6.23 -24.72
C LEU A 76 -1.43 -5.95 -23.90
N PRO A 77 -2.63 -6.08 -24.49
CA PRO A 77 -3.87 -6.03 -23.70
C PRO A 77 -3.86 -7.19 -22.69
N PRO A 78 -4.49 -7.04 -21.51
CA PRO A 78 -4.57 -8.11 -20.52
C PRO A 78 -5.18 -9.35 -21.17
N GLN A 79 -4.35 -10.37 -21.37
CA GLN A 79 -4.75 -11.60 -22.03
C GLN A 79 -5.64 -12.39 -21.07
N LYS A 80 -6.87 -12.71 -21.50
CA LYS A 80 -7.65 -13.81 -20.92
C LYS A 80 -6.97 -15.12 -21.30
N SER A 81 -6.12 -15.67 -20.44
CA SER A 81 -5.53 -16.99 -20.68
C SER A 81 -6.49 -18.08 -20.23
N HIS A 82 -6.74 -19.00 -21.16
CA HIS A 82 -7.50 -20.23 -20.97
C HIS A 82 -6.72 -21.23 -20.07
N ASP A 83 -7.46 -22.12 -19.42
CA ASP A 83 -6.99 -23.15 -18.48
C ASP A 83 -5.76 -23.93 -18.95
N CYS A 84 -4.80 -24.14 -18.04
CA CYS A 84 -4.05 -25.39 -17.95
C CYS A 84 -3.43 -25.56 -16.55
N ALA A 85 -3.92 -26.58 -15.84
CA ALA A 85 -3.30 -27.36 -14.77
C ALA A 85 -2.62 -26.63 -13.60
N VAL A 86 -3.33 -26.60 -12.48
CA VAL A 86 -2.81 -26.46 -11.11
C VAL A 86 -1.64 -27.42 -10.89
N GLN A 87 -0.43 -26.88 -10.74
CA GLN A 87 0.66 -27.56 -10.04
C GLN A 87 0.90 -26.85 -8.72
N HIS A 88 0.46 -27.50 -7.64
CA HIS A 88 0.85 -27.14 -6.28
C HIS A 88 2.36 -27.38 -6.12
N SER A 89 3.14 -26.30 -6.19
CA SER A 89 4.46 -26.26 -5.58
C SER A 89 4.34 -25.50 -4.26
N SER A 90 5.00 -26.01 -3.22
CA SER A 90 5.11 -25.38 -1.89
C SER A 90 5.97 -24.10 -1.88
N ASP A 91 6.00 -23.38 -3.00
CA ASP A 91 6.84 -22.19 -3.28
C ASP A 91 6.06 -20.87 -3.25
N SER A 92 4.72 -20.87 -3.08
CA SER A 92 3.95 -19.63 -2.95
C SER A 92 4.08 -19.08 -1.52
N ASN A 93 4.78 -17.94 -1.39
CA ASN A 93 4.89 -17.19 -0.14
C ASN A 93 3.65 -16.29 0.13
N GLU A 94 2.55 -16.55 -0.57
CA GLU A 94 1.31 -15.76 -0.52
C GLU A 94 0.34 -16.40 0.47
N TRP A 95 0.01 -15.65 1.53
CA TRP A 95 -0.97 -16.05 2.53
C TRP A 95 -1.87 -14.85 2.77
N TYR A 96 -3.15 -15.00 2.45
CA TYR A 96 -4.06 -13.87 2.49
C TYR A 96 -4.85 -13.78 3.79
N THR A 97 -5.13 -12.54 4.16
CA THR A 97 -6.00 -12.19 5.29
C THR A 97 -7.46 -12.46 4.92
N LEU A 98 -8.20 -13.11 5.81
CA LEU A 98 -9.61 -13.43 5.57
C LEU A 98 -10.47 -12.15 5.46
N PRO A 99 -11.53 -12.16 4.62
CA PRO A 99 -12.37 -10.98 4.37
C PRO A 99 -12.88 -10.28 5.64
N PHE A 100 -13.31 -11.06 6.64
CA PHE A 100 -13.80 -10.55 7.93
C PHE A 100 -12.84 -9.58 8.64
N TRP A 101 -11.52 -9.81 8.54
CA TRP A 101 -10.53 -8.94 9.18
C TRP A 101 -10.27 -7.67 8.37
N VAL A 102 -10.33 -7.78 7.05
CA VAL A 102 -10.25 -6.64 6.14
C VAL A 102 -11.48 -5.73 6.31
N ASP A 103 -12.67 -6.31 6.49
CA ASP A 103 -13.90 -5.55 6.79
C ASP A 103 -13.75 -4.70 8.05
N LYS A 104 -13.14 -5.25 9.11
CA LYS A 104 -12.84 -4.48 10.33
C LYS A 104 -11.88 -3.33 10.07
N ALA A 105 -10.86 -3.54 9.23
CA ALA A 105 -9.91 -2.49 8.86
C ALA A 105 -10.59 -1.37 8.07
N ARG A 106 -11.46 -1.71 7.11
CA ARG A 106 -12.30 -0.73 6.41
C ARG A 106 -13.26 -0.02 7.36
N ALA A 107 -13.91 -0.73 8.26
CA ALA A 107 -14.81 -0.15 9.25
C ALA A 107 -14.09 0.79 10.23
N LEU A 108 -12.82 0.52 10.55
CA LEU A 108 -11.97 1.38 11.36
C LEU A 108 -11.55 2.64 10.59
N MET A 109 -10.98 2.46 9.40
CA MET A 109 -10.33 3.55 8.65
C MET A 109 -11.29 4.31 7.70
N GLY A 110 -12.50 3.80 7.50
CA GLY A 110 -13.48 4.29 6.52
C GLY A 110 -13.22 3.82 5.09
N GLY A 111 -12.31 2.87 4.89
CA GLY A 111 -11.81 2.43 3.58
C GLY A 111 -10.29 2.20 3.57
N ILE A 112 -9.75 1.74 2.42
CA ILE A 112 -8.33 1.49 2.21
C ILE A 112 -7.91 2.21 0.92
N ASP A 113 -6.93 3.10 1.01
CA ASP A 113 -6.44 3.85 -0.14
C ASP A 113 -5.26 3.13 -0.80
N VAL A 114 -4.38 2.50 0.00
CA VAL A 114 -3.20 1.80 -0.51
C VAL A 114 -2.96 0.45 0.18
N ASP A 115 -2.67 -0.58 -0.63
CA ASP A 115 -2.13 -1.88 -0.20
C ASP A 115 -0.85 -2.22 -1.00
N PRO A 116 0.34 -1.96 -0.44
CA PRO A 116 1.57 -2.02 -1.21
C PRO A 116 2.20 -3.42 -1.28
N ALA A 117 1.60 -4.42 -0.64
CA ALA A 117 2.10 -5.79 -0.63
C ALA A 117 0.96 -6.76 -0.98
N SER A 118 0.43 -6.65 -2.20
CA SER A 118 -0.81 -7.32 -2.59
C SER A 118 -0.68 -8.24 -3.79
N SER A 119 -1.79 -8.85 -4.16
CA SER A 119 -1.98 -9.62 -5.40
C SER A 119 -3.36 -9.34 -5.99
N VAL A 120 -3.55 -9.62 -7.28
CA VAL A 120 -4.86 -9.46 -7.95
C VAL A 120 -5.94 -10.27 -7.23
N GLU A 121 -5.61 -11.47 -6.76
CA GLU A 121 -6.55 -12.33 -6.05
C GLU A 121 -6.96 -11.73 -4.70
N ALA A 122 -5.99 -11.25 -3.89
CA ALA A 122 -6.26 -10.65 -2.59
C ALA A 122 -7.19 -9.43 -2.70
N GLN A 123 -7.07 -8.67 -3.79
CA GLN A 123 -7.89 -7.48 -4.04
C GLN A 123 -9.35 -7.77 -4.34
N SER A 124 -9.73 -9.03 -4.61
CA SER A 124 -11.15 -9.38 -4.74
C SER A 124 -11.95 -9.11 -3.46
N TRP A 125 -11.30 -9.08 -2.28
CA TRP A 125 -11.91 -8.65 -1.02
C TRP A 125 -11.16 -7.55 -0.28
N ILE A 126 -9.87 -7.27 -0.55
CA ILE A 126 -9.15 -6.13 0.07
C ILE A 126 -9.71 -4.79 -0.42
N GLN A 127 -9.96 -4.68 -1.73
CA GLN A 127 -10.58 -3.51 -2.35
C GLN A 127 -9.89 -2.19 -1.99
N ALA A 128 -8.56 -2.17 -2.02
CA ALA A 128 -7.79 -0.94 -1.91
C ALA A 128 -7.94 -0.11 -3.19
N GLN A 129 -7.97 1.22 -3.08
CA GLN A 129 -8.03 2.09 -4.26
C GLN A 129 -6.79 1.94 -5.14
N THR A 130 -5.63 1.72 -4.52
CA THR A 130 -4.35 1.44 -5.19
C THR A 130 -3.71 0.24 -4.50
N TYR A 131 -3.16 -0.67 -5.29
CA TYR A 131 -2.38 -1.78 -4.75
C TYR A 131 -1.19 -2.06 -5.65
N TYR A 132 -0.14 -2.64 -5.07
CA TYR A 132 1.05 -3.04 -5.80
C TYR A 132 1.28 -4.53 -5.67
N THR A 133 1.49 -5.17 -6.81
CA THR A 133 1.87 -6.57 -6.92
C THR A 133 3.36 -6.76 -6.73
N GLN A 134 3.80 -8.02 -6.64
CA GLN A 134 5.22 -8.36 -6.61
C GLN A 134 5.99 -7.79 -7.82
N ALA A 135 5.35 -7.72 -9.00
CA ALA A 135 5.97 -7.21 -10.22
C ALA A 135 6.29 -5.71 -10.14
N GLU A 136 5.44 -4.95 -9.44
CA GLU A 136 5.55 -3.50 -9.32
C GLU A 136 6.48 -3.05 -8.18
N ASN A 137 6.90 -3.99 -7.32
CA ASN A 137 7.75 -3.72 -6.16
C ASN A 137 7.22 -2.57 -5.29
N GLY A 138 6.17 -2.83 -4.50
CA GLY A 138 5.51 -1.79 -3.69
C GLY A 138 6.42 -1.00 -2.74
N LEU A 139 7.60 -1.50 -2.37
CA LEU A 139 8.61 -0.73 -1.61
C LEU A 139 9.24 0.42 -2.40
N GLN A 140 9.10 0.47 -3.72
CA GLN A 140 9.57 1.58 -4.56
C GLN A 140 8.44 2.51 -5.01
N GLN A 141 7.19 2.17 -4.67
CA GLN A 141 6.02 2.93 -5.07
C GLN A 141 5.57 3.90 -3.98
N SER A 142 4.82 4.94 -4.33
CA SER A 142 4.34 5.93 -3.37
C SER A 142 3.17 5.41 -2.53
N TRP A 143 3.17 5.73 -1.23
CA TRP A 143 2.15 5.32 -0.26
C TRP A 143 1.46 6.55 0.33
N PHE A 144 0.14 6.66 0.18
CA PHE A 144 -0.62 7.80 0.69
C PHE A 144 -1.99 7.38 1.24
N GLY A 145 -2.52 8.17 2.17
CA GLY A 145 -3.86 7.98 2.74
C GLY A 145 -3.92 6.84 3.77
N ARG A 146 -4.88 5.94 3.61
CA ARG A 146 -5.18 4.84 4.54
C ARG A 146 -4.51 3.56 4.07
N LEU A 147 -3.53 3.10 4.85
CA LEU A 147 -2.69 1.96 4.52
C LEU A 147 -3.25 0.65 5.10
N TRP A 148 -3.40 -0.36 4.24
CA TRP A 148 -3.44 -1.76 4.66
C TRP A 148 -2.10 -2.41 4.33
N LEU A 149 -1.53 -3.18 5.27
CA LEU A 149 -0.24 -3.84 5.04
C LEU A 149 -0.25 -5.28 5.56
N ASN A 150 -0.16 -6.25 4.65
CA ASN A 150 0.15 -7.65 4.95
C ASN A 150 1.43 -8.05 4.18
N PRO A 151 2.62 -7.78 4.73
CA PRO A 151 3.86 -7.90 3.97
C PRO A 151 4.33 -9.36 3.86
N PRO A 152 5.20 -9.68 2.89
CA PRO A 152 5.84 -11.00 2.82
C PRO A 152 6.68 -11.27 4.08
N TYR A 153 6.48 -12.45 4.68
CA TYR A 153 7.16 -12.86 5.93
C TYR A 153 8.45 -13.66 5.74
N GLY A 154 8.82 -13.94 4.49
CA GLY A 154 10.00 -14.75 4.15
C GLY A 154 11.33 -14.12 4.55
N LYS A 155 12.38 -14.93 4.61
CA LYS A 155 13.76 -14.44 4.79
C LYS A 155 14.12 -13.51 3.63
N ARG A 156 14.85 -12.43 3.94
CA ARG A 156 15.35 -11.49 2.93
C ARG A 156 16.13 -12.26 1.87
N ASN A 157 15.66 -12.24 0.62
CA ASN A 157 16.37 -12.79 -0.51
C ASN A 157 16.51 -11.71 -1.59
N HIS A 158 17.73 -11.18 -1.70
CA HIS A 158 18.05 -10.13 -2.67
C HIS A 158 17.89 -10.61 -4.11
N ALA A 159 18.17 -11.88 -4.41
CA ALA A 159 18.01 -12.45 -5.74
C ALA A 159 16.53 -12.55 -6.15
N LYS A 160 15.63 -12.86 -5.21
CA LYS A 160 14.18 -12.92 -5.44
C LYS A 160 13.46 -11.57 -5.18
N LYS A 161 14.20 -10.49 -4.89
CA LYS A 161 13.67 -9.19 -4.46
C LYS A 161 12.64 -9.29 -3.31
N THR A 162 12.80 -10.28 -2.42
CA THR A 162 11.92 -10.45 -1.26
C THR A 162 12.57 -9.81 -0.03
N TYR A 163 11.84 -8.90 0.59
CA TYR A 163 12.23 -8.24 1.83
C TYR A 163 11.36 -8.79 2.95
N GLY A 164 11.97 -9.13 4.08
CA GLY A 164 11.20 -9.49 5.28
C GLY A 164 10.38 -8.31 5.79
N ALA A 165 9.37 -8.59 6.61
CA ALA A 165 8.42 -7.61 7.15
C ALA A 165 9.06 -6.35 7.76
N THR A 166 10.30 -6.41 8.28
CA THR A 166 11.02 -5.27 8.87
C THR A 166 11.03 -4.02 7.97
N VAL A 167 11.40 -4.15 6.69
CA VAL A 167 11.56 -2.98 5.80
C VAL A 167 10.21 -2.33 5.52
N TRP A 168 9.18 -3.15 5.33
CA TRP A 168 7.81 -2.69 5.12
C TRP A 168 7.27 -1.92 6.33
N VAL A 169 7.51 -2.45 7.54
CA VAL A 169 7.09 -1.80 8.78
C VAL A 169 7.82 -0.50 9.03
N GLN A 170 9.14 -0.46 8.84
CA GLN A 170 9.93 0.76 8.98
C GLN A 170 9.45 1.84 8.02
N ARG A 171 9.16 1.47 6.77
CA ARG A 171 8.59 2.40 5.79
C ARG A 171 7.22 2.89 6.21
N ALA A 172 6.33 2.01 6.67
CA ALA A 172 4.99 2.40 7.12
C ALA A 172 5.04 3.42 8.27
N ILE A 173 5.95 3.23 9.23
CA ILE A 173 6.18 4.20 10.33
C ILE A 173 6.68 5.53 9.77
N ALA A 174 7.66 5.52 8.87
CA ALA A 174 8.22 6.74 8.28
C ALA A 174 7.18 7.53 7.48
N GLU A 175 6.39 6.87 6.63
CA GLU A 175 5.35 7.53 5.83
C GLU A 175 4.20 8.06 6.69
N TYR A 176 3.89 7.40 7.82
CA TYR A 176 2.94 7.91 8.82
C TYR A 176 3.48 9.15 9.54
N GLN A 177 4.75 9.12 9.97
CA GLN A 177 5.40 10.26 10.63
C GLN A 177 5.57 11.46 9.69
N ALA A 178 5.80 11.21 8.40
CA ALA A 178 5.83 12.24 7.36
C ALA A 178 4.43 12.81 7.03
N GLY A 179 3.36 12.17 7.50
CA GLY A 179 1.97 12.60 7.24
C GLY A 179 1.42 12.21 5.87
N HIS A 180 2.15 11.38 5.10
CA HIS A 180 1.65 10.82 3.85
C HIS A 180 0.57 9.76 4.10
N ILE A 181 0.78 8.95 5.15
CA ILE A 181 -0.22 8.02 5.66
C ILE A 181 -0.98 8.67 6.81
N THR A 182 -2.31 8.71 6.70
CA THR A 182 -3.20 9.29 7.72
C THR A 182 -3.55 8.29 8.81
N GLN A 183 -3.62 7.01 8.44
CA GLN A 183 -3.79 5.88 9.35
C GLN A 183 -3.38 4.58 8.65
N ALA A 184 -2.93 3.59 9.40
CA ALA A 184 -2.52 2.29 8.90
C ALA A 184 -2.99 1.15 9.78
N VAL A 185 -3.43 0.05 9.15
CA VAL A 185 -3.57 -1.25 9.81
C VAL A 185 -2.51 -2.18 9.25
N LEU A 186 -1.64 -2.69 10.13
CA LEU A 186 -0.57 -3.62 9.78
C LEU A 186 -0.93 -5.02 10.30
N TRP A 187 -1.13 -5.95 9.38
CA TRP A 187 -1.33 -7.36 9.65
C TRP A 187 0.04 -8.04 9.71
N LEU A 188 0.47 -8.49 10.89
CA LEU A 188 1.84 -8.98 11.10
C LEU A 188 1.87 -10.26 11.95
N ARG A 189 2.94 -11.04 11.82
CA ARG A 189 3.24 -12.15 12.74
C ARG A 189 3.86 -11.61 14.03
N ALA A 190 3.47 -12.20 15.16
CA ALA A 190 4.20 -12.04 16.42
C ALA A 190 5.65 -12.49 16.22
N SER A 191 6.60 -11.55 16.29
CA SER A 191 8.02 -11.84 16.12
C SER A 191 8.87 -10.76 16.80
N GLY A 192 10.12 -11.08 17.12
CA GLY A 192 11.07 -10.13 17.71
C GLY A 192 11.92 -9.39 16.66
N ASN A 193 11.41 -9.15 15.45
CA ASN A 193 12.19 -8.47 14.41
C ASN A 193 12.30 -6.95 14.68
N ALA A 194 13.25 -6.29 14.00
CA ALA A 194 13.50 -4.86 14.24
C ALA A 194 12.30 -3.96 13.89
N GLY A 195 11.45 -4.34 12.94
CA GLY A 195 10.23 -3.61 12.62
C GLY A 195 9.21 -3.69 13.75
N ILE A 196 9.02 -4.88 14.33
CA ILE A 196 8.13 -5.05 15.51
C ILE A 196 8.65 -4.24 16.70
N ARG A 197 9.96 -4.28 16.97
CA ARG A 197 10.54 -3.44 18.04
C ARG A 197 10.35 -1.95 17.80
N ALA A 198 10.45 -1.49 16.55
CA ALA A 198 10.19 -0.09 16.22
C ALA A 198 8.73 0.30 16.47
N LEU A 199 7.78 -0.60 16.20
CA LEU A 199 6.37 -0.38 16.53
C LEU A 199 6.13 -0.31 18.05
N GLU A 200 6.77 -1.21 18.81
CA GLU A 200 6.71 -1.22 20.27
C GLU A 200 7.29 0.06 20.88
N GLN A 201 8.47 0.48 20.42
CA GLN A 201 9.13 1.71 20.88
C GLN A 201 8.35 2.97 20.49
N GLY A 202 7.66 2.94 19.35
CA GLY A 202 6.77 4.02 18.91
C GLY A 202 5.46 4.13 19.70
N GLY A 203 5.17 3.18 20.59
CA GLY A 203 3.96 3.19 21.42
C GLY A 203 2.65 2.95 20.64
N PHE A 204 2.71 2.32 19.47
CA PHE A 204 1.53 2.06 18.66
C PHE A 204 0.65 0.97 19.28
N PRO A 205 -0.69 1.13 19.31
CA PRO A 205 -1.58 0.10 19.83
C PRO A 205 -1.55 -1.16 18.96
N ARG A 206 -1.70 -2.31 19.62
CA ARG A 206 -1.76 -3.63 18.99
C ARG A 206 -2.81 -4.52 19.62
N VAL A 207 -3.29 -5.50 18.86
CA VAL A 207 -4.11 -6.61 19.37
C VAL A 207 -3.56 -7.93 18.87
N THR A 208 -3.32 -8.87 19.79
CA THR A 208 -2.92 -10.25 19.46
C THR A 208 -4.17 -11.09 19.23
N LEU A 209 -4.33 -11.59 18.00
CA LEU A 209 -5.46 -12.44 17.59
C LEU A 209 -5.19 -13.93 17.81
N GLY A 210 -3.96 -14.30 18.17
CA GLY A 210 -3.54 -15.70 18.29
C GLY A 210 -3.37 -16.38 16.94
N ARG A 211 -3.50 -17.70 16.91
CA ARG A 211 -3.29 -18.53 15.72
C ARG A 211 -4.55 -18.59 14.87
N ILE A 212 -4.65 -17.66 13.94
CA ILE A 212 -5.76 -17.60 13.00
C ILE A 212 -5.42 -18.34 11.69
N PRO A 213 -6.42 -18.95 11.03
CA PRO A 213 -6.23 -19.52 9.71
C PRO A 213 -6.08 -18.42 8.65
N HIS A 214 -5.37 -18.76 7.59
CA HIS A 214 -5.14 -17.91 6.43
C HIS A 214 -5.68 -18.60 5.18
N ALA A 215 -6.01 -17.83 4.15
CA ALA A 215 -6.42 -18.36 2.85
C ALA A 215 -5.17 -18.50 1.94
N PRO A 216 -4.86 -19.70 1.41
CA PRO A 216 -3.84 -19.86 0.39
C PRO A 216 -4.33 -19.37 -0.99
N PRO A 217 -3.44 -19.19 -1.97
CA PRO A 217 -3.81 -18.86 -3.34
C PRO A 217 -4.76 -19.88 -3.96
N GLY A 218 -5.78 -19.39 -4.67
CA GLY A 218 -6.84 -20.19 -5.29
C GLY A 218 -7.95 -20.62 -4.32
N ALA A 219 -7.88 -20.25 -3.04
CA ALA A 219 -8.92 -20.62 -2.06
C ALA A 219 -10.06 -19.60 -1.95
N ASN A 220 -10.05 -18.49 -2.71
CA ASN A 220 -11.11 -17.46 -2.72
C ASN A 220 -11.47 -16.95 -1.32
N GLY A 221 -10.47 -16.77 -0.45
CA GLY A 221 -10.67 -16.32 0.93
C GLY A 221 -11.17 -17.40 1.91
N VAL A 222 -11.26 -18.67 1.49
CA VAL A 222 -11.63 -19.79 2.37
C VAL A 222 -10.41 -20.25 3.20
N PRO A 223 -10.52 -20.34 4.54
CA PRO A 223 -9.44 -20.79 5.40
C PRO A 223 -9.19 -22.29 5.28
N GLN A 224 -7.92 -22.73 5.21
CA GLN A 224 -7.57 -24.16 5.18
C GLN A 224 -6.79 -24.67 6.40
N LYS A 225 -5.93 -23.86 7.03
CA LYS A 225 -5.19 -24.28 8.24
C LYS A 225 -4.73 -23.10 9.09
N ALA A 226 -4.77 -23.26 10.41
CA ALA A 226 -4.16 -22.31 11.35
C ALA A 226 -2.64 -22.33 11.19
N VAL A 227 -2.02 -21.14 11.09
CA VAL A 227 -0.57 -21.02 11.02
C VAL A 227 0.06 -21.27 12.41
N GLY A 228 1.31 -21.73 12.43
CA GLY A 228 2.05 -22.04 13.68
C GLY A 228 2.47 -20.81 14.50
N HIS A 229 2.06 -19.61 14.12
CA HIS A 229 2.48 -18.35 14.74
C HIS A 229 1.27 -17.47 15.04
N ASP A 230 1.37 -16.66 16.09
CA ASP A 230 0.31 -15.71 16.42
C ASP A 230 0.31 -14.57 15.42
N THR A 231 -0.90 -14.12 15.07
CA THR A 231 -1.09 -12.88 14.31
C THR A 231 -1.34 -11.73 15.27
N VAL A 232 -0.67 -10.62 14.99
CA VAL A 232 -0.78 -9.37 15.74
C VAL A 232 -1.15 -8.28 14.74
N VAL A 233 -2.25 -7.60 15.02
CA VAL A 233 -2.66 -6.43 14.25
C VAL A 233 -2.16 -5.19 14.96
N TRP A 234 -1.53 -4.30 14.22
CA TRP A 234 -1.06 -3.01 14.71
C TRP A 234 -1.84 -1.89 14.04
N TYR A 235 -2.02 -0.80 14.76
CA TYR A 235 -2.71 0.37 14.25
C TYR A 235 -1.89 1.64 14.47
N LEU A 236 -1.68 2.39 13.39
CA LEU A 236 -1.08 3.72 13.40
C LEU A 236 -2.22 4.68 13.06
N GLY A 237 -2.63 5.54 13.98
CA GLY A 237 -3.70 6.50 13.72
C GLY A 237 -4.42 6.95 14.98
N PRO A 238 -5.34 7.91 14.85
CA PRO A 238 -5.97 8.57 16.00
C PRO A 238 -7.05 7.71 16.69
N GLN A 239 -7.72 6.83 15.95
CA GLN A 239 -8.87 6.04 16.43
C GLN A 239 -8.49 4.79 17.27
N THR A 240 -7.64 4.95 18.29
CA THR A 240 -7.06 3.84 19.06
C THR A 240 -8.09 3.02 19.84
N GLU A 241 -9.08 3.67 20.46
CA GLU A 241 -10.16 3.00 21.20
C GLU A 241 -11.05 2.17 20.27
N ARG A 242 -11.45 2.75 19.13
CA ARG A 242 -12.23 2.05 18.11
C ARG A 242 -11.47 0.86 17.54
N PHE A 243 -10.16 1.00 17.34
CA PHE A 243 -9.30 -0.11 16.93
C PHE A 243 -9.37 -1.27 17.92
N GLN A 244 -9.19 -0.99 19.23
CA GLN A 244 -9.28 -2.02 20.26
C GLN A 244 -10.65 -2.70 20.26
N ALA A 245 -11.74 -1.92 20.18
CA ALA A 245 -13.11 -2.43 20.18
C ALA A 245 -13.44 -3.31 18.95
N LEU A 246 -12.88 -2.98 17.77
CA LEU A 246 -13.13 -3.76 16.56
C LEU A 246 -12.33 -5.05 16.50
N PHE A 247 -11.11 -5.05 17.01
CA PHE A 247 -10.19 -6.18 16.92
C PHE A 247 -10.15 -7.04 18.20
N VAL A 248 -11.07 -6.85 19.14
CA VAL A 248 -11.19 -7.65 20.38
C VAL A 248 -11.13 -9.15 20.05
N PRO A 249 -10.16 -9.91 20.59
CA PRO A 249 -10.16 -11.35 20.45
C PRO A 249 -11.38 -11.92 21.16
N PRO A 250 -12.00 -13.00 20.65
CA PRO A 250 -13.10 -13.64 21.37
C PRO A 250 -12.64 -13.96 22.78
N VAL A 251 -13.44 -13.57 23.79
CA VAL A 251 -13.16 -13.87 25.19
C VAL A 251 -12.99 -15.37 25.28
N SER A 252 -11.76 -15.83 25.50
CA SER A 252 -11.49 -17.23 25.77
C SER A 252 -12.28 -17.57 27.03
N GLY A 253 -13.30 -18.42 26.89
CA GLY A 253 -14.01 -19.00 28.02
C GLY A 253 -13.04 -19.65 29.01
N PRO A 254 -13.49 -19.94 30.24
CA PRO A 254 -12.60 -20.39 31.31
C PRO A 254 -11.69 -21.51 30.80
N ARG A 255 -10.38 -21.27 30.86
CA ARG A 255 -9.39 -22.29 30.59
C ARG A 255 -9.69 -23.42 31.57
N GLY A 256 -10.11 -24.57 31.01
CA GLY A 256 -10.38 -25.78 31.77
C GLY A 256 -9.25 -26.04 32.75
N VAL A 257 -9.70 -26.30 33.98
CA VAL A 257 -8.97 -26.48 35.25
C VAL A 257 -7.65 -27.23 35.12
#